data_AF-A0A6G0X038-F1
#
_entry.id   AF-A0A6G0X038-F1
#
_cell.length_a   1.000
_cell.length_b   1.000
_cell.length_c   1.000
_cell.angle_alpha   90.00
_cell.angle_beta   90.00
_cell.angle_gamma   90.00
#
_symmetry.space_group_name_H-M   'P 1'
#
loop_
_entity.id
_entity.type
_entity.pdbx_description
1 polymer ?
#
loop_
_entity_poly.entity_id
_entity_poly.type
_entity_poly.pdbx_seq_one_letter_code
_entity_poly.pdbx_strand_id
1 'polypeptide(L)'
;MLSIFERRLLAFFQNRHGPNRVGYFGSLQLCADMIKILFKEDWIPKFSKKFIFVLSPIISFISLLFVIPIIPFIPNHPIIKLNIGILFFLMMAGLSVYAILFAGWSSNNKYALLGAIRASAQTLSYEVFLGLSLMGVVAKAGSFSIIDIINNQKEIWNVIPQFFGFLSFFIAGLAVCHRHPFDQPESEQELADGYHIEYSGMKFGLFFIGEYISIVTISSLITVIFFGGYFGFGEPKILFMKFKKIIIGFFVQIRSIWMIFINIFSKSETKLYPEEKVYLPPRYRGRIILTRNLNGDERCVACNLCAVVCPVDCISLQKSEKIGGRWYPKFFRVNFSRCIFCGLCEEACPTAAIQLTSDFELSDFKRYNLVYEKEDLLISGPGKYPDYNFYNFSGALINGKKTEIMMNAAALALVM
;
A
#
# COMPACT_ATOMS: atom_id res chain seq x y z
N MET A 1 16.34 5.92 12.61
CA MET A 1 15.29 5.47 13.54
C MET A 1 13.89 5.91 13.13
N LEU A 2 13.73 7.09 12.50
CA LEU A 2 12.43 7.60 12.06
C LEU A 2 11.63 6.61 11.21
N SER A 3 12.25 5.91 10.26
CA SER A 3 11.55 4.94 9.40
C SER A 3 10.93 3.75 10.16
N ILE A 4 11.57 3.27 11.24
CA ILE A 4 10.99 2.21 12.09
C ILE A 4 9.77 2.75 12.82
N PHE A 5 9.88 3.97 13.34
CA PHE A 5 8.79 4.63 14.06
C PHE A 5 7.59 4.85 13.13
N GLU A 6 7.81 5.38 11.92
CA GLU A 6 6.76 5.55 10.90
C GLU A 6 6.07 4.22 10.59
N ARG A 7 6.83 3.16 10.29
CA ARG A 7 6.26 1.83 9.99
C ARG A 7 5.43 1.28 11.15
N ARG A 8 5.87 1.47 12.40
CA ARG A 8 5.13 1.00 13.59
C ARG A 8 3.87 1.82 13.84
N LEU A 9 3.94 3.14 13.66
CA LEU A 9 2.82 4.05 13.87
C LEU A 9 1.75 3.88 12.79
N LEU A 10 2.14 3.75 11.52
CA LEU A 10 1.21 3.44 10.42
C LEU A 10 0.57 2.06 10.60
N ALA A 11 1.35 1.05 11.00
CA ALA A 11 0.83 -0.28 11.29
C ALA A 11 -0.20 -0.22 12.43
N PHE A 12 0.09 0.52 13.49
CA PHE A 12 -0.83 0.75 14.61
C PHE A 12 -2.15 1.40 14.16
N PHE A 13 -2.10 2.44 13.33
CA PHE A 13 -3.31 3.06 12.77
C PHE A 13 -4.09 2.15 11.83
N GLN A 14 -3.41 1.23 11.16
CA GLN A 14 -4.01 0.22 10.28
C GLN A 14 -4.44 -1.06 11.02
N ASN A 15 -4.42 -1.05 12.37
CA ASN A 15 -4.72 -2.19 13.22
C ASN A 15 -3.92 -3.47 12.85
N ARG A 16 -2.65 -3.29 12.48
CA ARG A 16 -1.71 -4.38 12.19
C ARG A 16 -0.42 -4.19 12.97
N HIS A 17 0.34 -5.27 13.14
CA HIS A 17 1.66 -5.17 13.75
C HIS A 17 2.70 -4.62 12.77
N GLY A 18 3.54 -3.69 13.26
CA GLY A 18 4.70 -3.20 12.53
C GLY A 18 5.86 -4.21 12.52
N PRO A 19 7.05 -3.80 12.06
CA PRO A 19 8.24 -4.66 12.09
C PRO A 19 8.51 -5.17 13.52
N ASN A 20 8.38 -6.48 13.74
CA ASN A 20 8.51 -7.12 15.06
C ASN A 20 9.55 -8.26 15.13
N ARG A 21 10.10 -8.71 13.99
CA ARG A 21 10.97 -9.91 13.91
C ARG A 21 12.47 -9.61 13.96
N VAL A 22 12.93 -8.50 13.38
CA VAL A 22 14.37 -8.19 13.25
C VAL A 22 14.88 -7.48 14.51
N GLY A 23 15.48 -8.26 15.42
CA GLY A 23 15.93 -7.78 16.72
C GLY A 23 14.80 -7.66 17.75
N TYR A 24 15.12 -7.20 18.96
CA TYR A 24 14.12 -7.02 20.02
C TYR A 24 13.08 -5.96 19.60
N PHE A 25 11.81 -6.35 19.49
CA PHE A 25 10.69 -5.54 18.96
C PHE A 25 10.95 -4.87 17.59
N GLY A 26 11.75 -5.50 16.72
CA GLY A 26 12.03 -4.96 15.39
C GLY A 26 13.00 -3.77 15.34
N SER A 27 13.71 -3.49 16.44
CA SER A 27 14.64 -2.36 16.56
C SER A 27 15.80 -2.39 15.54
N LEU A 28 16.20 -3.58 15.07
CA LEU A 28 17.30 -3.75 14.13
C LEU A 28 16.85 -3.70 12.65
N GLN A 29 15.58 -3.42 12.37
CA GLN A 29 15.06 -3.35 11.00
C GLN A 29 15.80 -2.32 10.13
N LEU A 30 16.16 -1.16 10.68
CA LEU A 30 16.91 -0.12 9.96
C LEU A 30 18.27 -0.62 9.50
N CYS A 31 18.98 -1.37 10.37
CA CYS A 31 20.27 -1.95 10.04
C CYS A 31 20.13 -3.00 8.94
N ALA A 32 19.10 -3.85 9.01
CA ALA A 32 18.83 -4.84 7.97
C ALA A 32 18.51 -4.18 6.61
N ASP A 33 17.70 -3.13 6.60
CA ASP A 33 17.38 -2.39 5.37
C ASP A 33 18.63 -1.69 4.80
N MET A 34 19.48 -1.11 5.64
CA MET A 34 20.74 -0.48 5.21
C MET A 34 21.72 -1.50 4.63
N ILE A 35 21.92 -2.64 5.31
CA ILE A 35 22.74 -3.75 4.82
C ILE A 35 22.20 -4.27 3.49
N LYS A 36 20.88 -4.48 3.39
CA LYS A 36 20.23 -4.92 2.15
C LYS A 36 20.54 -3.97 0.99
N ILE A 37 20.43 -2.66 1.20
CA ILE A 37 20.68 -1.65 0.16
C ILE A 37 22.16 -1.60 -0.23
N LEU A 38 23.08 -1.74 0.75
CA LEU A 38 24.52 -1.76 0.53
C LEU A 38 25.00 -2.97 -0.28
N PHE A 39 24.46 -4.16 -0.01
CA PHE A 39 24.81 -5.40 -0.69
C PHE A 39 24.00 -5.64 -1.97
N LYS A 40 23.03 -4.78 -2.28
CA LYS A 40 22.26 -4.86 -3.53
C LYS A 40 23.17 -4.46 -4.70
N GLU A 41 23.08 -5.22 -5.79
CA GLU A 41 23.79 -4.91 -7.02
C GLU A 41 23.41 -3.52 -7.55
N ASP A 42 24.43 -2.68 -7.76
CA ASP A 42 24.28 -1.35 -8.33
C ASP A 42 24.37 -1.42 -9.86
N TRP A 43 23.21 -1.46 -10.51
CA TRP A 43 23.10 -1.48 -11.96
C TRP A 43 22.96 -0.06 -12.53
N ILE A 44 23.83 0.29 -13.47
CA ILE A 44 23.73 1.56 -14.21
C ILE A 44 23.35 1.23 -15.66
N PRO A 45 22.18 1.69 -16.15
CA PRO A 45 21.76 1.41 -17.51
C PRO A 45 22.73 1.97 -18.54
N LYS A 46 23.01 1.23 -19.62
CA LYS A 46 23.92 1.68 -20.70
C LYS A 46 23.42 2.92 -21.44
N PHE A 47 22.10 3.11 -21.47
CA PHE A 47 21.44 4.26 -22.11
C PHE A 47 21.41 5.51 -21.22
N SER A 48 21.83 5.40 -19.95
CA SER A 48 21.83 6.51 -18.99
C SER A 48 23.14 7.31 -19.06
N LYS A 49 23.06 8.60 -18.71
CA LYS A 49 24.26 9.44 -18.57
C LYS A 49 24.89 9.23 -17.20
N LYS A 50 25.92 8.39 -17.12
CA LYS A 50 26.56 7.95 -15.86
C LYS A 50 26.87 9.09 -14.87
N PHE A 51 27.46 10.19 -15.34
CA PHE A 51 27.85 11.30 -14.46
C PHE A 51 26.65 11.93 -13.75
N ILE A 52 25.61 12.29 -14.51
CA ILE A 52 24.39 12.90 -13.96
C ILE A 52 23.63 11.89 -13.10
N PHE A 53 23.56 10.64 -13.56
CA PHE A 53 22.87 9.56 -12.87
C PHE A 53 23.41 9.33 -11.45
N VAL A 54 24.73 9.38 -11.26
CA VAL A 54 25.37 9.26 -9.94
C VAL A 54 25.29 10.56 -9.14
N LEU A 55 25.38 11.71 -9.79
CA LEU A 55 25.39 13.01 -9.13
C LEU A 55 24.02 13.40 -8.54
N SER A 56 22.93 13.07 -9.21
CA SER A 56 21.56 13.39 -8.76
C SER A 56 21.25 12.98 -7.32
N PRO A 57 21.39 11.70 -6.92
CA PRO A 57 21.11 11.29 -5.53
C PRO A 57 22.04 11.97 -4.51
N ILE A 58 23.28 12.27 -4.91
CA ILE A 58 24.25 12.96 -4.04
C ILE A 58 23.79 14.40 -3.79
N ILE A 59 23.34 15.12 -4.82
CA ILE A 59 22.83 16.49 -4.69
C ILE A 59 21.60 16.52 -3.78
N SER A 60 20.64 15.60 -3.99
CA SER A 60 19.43 15.51 -3.16
C SER A 60 19.79 15.34 -1.68
N PHE A 61 20.62 14.36 -1.37
CA PHE A 61 21.07 14.08 0.00
C PHE A 61 21.84 15.25 0.63
N ILE A 62 22.83 15.80 -0.07
CA ILE A 62 23.71 16.86 0.45
C ILE A 62 22.93 18.17 0.67
N SER A 63 21.99 18.49 -0.23
CA SER A 63 21.30 19.77 -0.22
C SER A 63 20.61 20.06 1.11
N LEU A 64 19.86 19.09 1.61
CA LEU A 64 19.09 19.20 2.84
C LEU A 64 19.92 18.93 4.09
N LEU A 65 20.99 18.15 3.96
CA LEU A 65 21.96 17.93 5.05
C LEU A 65 22.66 19.24 5.45
N PHE A 66 22.98 20.11 4.49
CA PHE A 66 23.62 21.40 4.76
C PHE A 66 22.73 22.42 5.48
N VAL A 67 21.41 22.19 5.54
CA VAL A 67 20.49 23.07 6.27
C VAL A 67 20.54 22.80 7.78
N ILE A 68 20.75 21.54 8.19
CA ILE A 68 20.73 21.12 9.59
C ILE A 68 21.70 21.92 10.49
N PRO A 69 22.96 22.19 10.10
CA PRO A 69 23.90 22.97 10.92
C PRO A 69 23.45 24.41 11.25
N ILE A 70 22.50 24.96 10.48
CA ILE A 70 22.00 26.33 10.67
C ILE A 70 20.92 26.34 11.77
N ILE A 71 20.26 25.21 11.99
CA ILE A 71 19.19 25.06 12.98
C ILE A 71 19.83 24.97 14.38
N PRO A 72 19.52 25.91 15.29
CA PRO A 72 20.08 25.89 16.64
C PRO A 72 19.29 24.93 17.53
N PHE A 73 19.92 23.81 17.91
CA PHE A 73 19.31 22.84 18.84
C PHE A 73 19.48 23.23 20.32
N ILE A 74 20.55 23.97 20.65
CA ILE A 74 20.92 24.32 22.03
C ILE A 74 21.02 25.86 22.15
N PRO A 75 20.53 26.46 23.24
CA PRO A 75 20.76 27.88 23.51
C PRO A 75 22.26 28.21 23.54
N ASN A 76 22.65 29.33 22.93
CA ASN A 76 24.03 29.88 22.92
C ASN A 76 25.13 29.06 22.23
N HIS A 77 24.84 27.86 21.72
CA HIS A 77 25.78 27.06 20.92
C HIS A 77 25.20 26.68 19.54
N PRO A 78 24.93 27.67 18.66
CA PRO A 78 24.63 27.35 17.26
C PRO A 78 25.87 26.76 16.58
N ILE A 79 25.69 25.71 15.76
CA ILE A 79 26.80 25.09 15.02
C ILE A 79 27.35 26.08 13.99
N ILE A 80 26.47 26.72 13.22
CA ILE A 80 26.82 27.79 12.27
C ILE A 80 25.88 28.98 12.49
N LYS A 81 26.45 30.16 12.76
CA LYS A 81 25.71 31.41 12.84
C LYS A 81 25.73 32.14 11.50
N LEU A 82 24.62 32.07 10.77
CA LEU A 82 24.42 32.81 9.51
C LEU A 82 23.40 33.93 9.71
N ASN A 83 23.73 35.14 9.25
CA ASN A 83 22.79 36.27 9.21
C ASN A 83 21.66 36.04 8.17
N ILE A 84 21.91 35.20 7.17
CA ILE A 84 21.04 34.91 6.01
C ILE A 84 20.46 33.48 6.14
N GLY A 85 20.16 33.05 7.37
CA GLY A 85 19.82 31.65 7.67
C GLY A 85 18.60 31.12 6.91
N ILE A 86 17.49 31.88 6.91
CA ILE A 86 16.26 31.47 6.19
C ILE A 86 16.46 31.45 4.67
N LEU A 87 17.14 32.46 4.14
CA LEU A 87 17.43 32.59 2.71
C LEU A 87 18.34 31.46 2.23
N PHE A 88 19.31 31.04 3.05
CA PHE A 88 20.12 29.86 2.74
C PHE A 88 19.28 28.59 2.68
N PHE A 89 18.34 28.40 3.61
CA PHE A 89 17.41 27.27 3.55
C PHE A 89 16.59 27.26 2.25
N LEU A 90 16.01 28.40 1.86
CA LEU A 90 15.27 28.52 0.60
C LEU A 90 16.17 28.19 -0.61
N MET A 91 17.40 28.69 -0.63
CA MET A 91 18.37 28.37 -1.69
C MET A 91 18.66 26.86 -1.79
N MET A 92 18.86 26.18 -0.66
CA MET A 92 19.12 24.74 -0.63
C MET A 92 17.89 23.91 -0.99
N ALA A 93 16.69 24.35 -0.60
CA ALA A 93 15.44 23.74 -1.02
C ALA A 93 15.29 23.80 -2.55
N GLY A 94 15.52 24.95 -3.18
CA GLY A 94 15.50 25.05 -4.64
C GLY A 94 16.57 24.18 -5.32
N LEU A 95 17.74 24.01 -4.71
CA LEU A 95 18.80 23.13 -5.24
C LEU A 95 18.37 21.64 -5.26
N SER A 96 17.57 21.22 -4.28
CA SER A 96 17.03 19.85 -4.21
C SER A 96 16.10 19.52 -5.39
N VAL A 97 15.37 20.52 -5.93
CA VAL A 97 14.48 20.35 -7.08
C VAL A 97 15.27 19.96 -8.34
N TYR A 98 16.46 20.53 -8.52
CA TYR A 98 17.34 20.17 -9.63
C TYR A 98 17.82 18.72 -9.55
N ALA A 99 18.00 18.17 -8.34
CA ALA A 99 18.39 16.78 -8.17
C ALA A 99 17.36 15.82 -8.77
N ILE A 100 16.06 16.10 -8.54
CA ILE A 100 14.93 15.32 -9.05
C ILE A 100 14.85 15.42 -10.58
N LEU A 101 14.99 16.63 -11.14
CA LEU A 101 14.96 16.83 -12.58
C LEU A 101 16.11 16.08 -13.28
N PHE A 102 17.32 16.15 -12.72
CA PHE A 102 18.48 15.43 -13.24
C PHE A 102 18.33 13.91 -13.11
N ALA A 103 17.62 13.42 -12.08
CA ALA A 103 17.35 11.99 -11.91
C ALA A 103 16.48 11.44 -13.04
N GLY A 104 15.38 12.12 -13.37
CA GLY A 104 14.52 11.75 -14.49
C GLY A 104 15.20 11.90 -15.85
N TRP A 105 15.96 12.98 -16.05
CA TRP A 105 16.63 13.23 -17.33
C TRP A 105 17.79 12.25 -17.60
N SER A 106 18.54 11.87 -16.56
CA SER A 106 19.68 10.94 -16.71
C SER A 106 19.25 9.50 -16.99
N SER A 107 18.05 9.12 -16.56
CA SER A 107 17.47 7.78 -16.72
C SER A 107 17.08 7.45 -18.17
N ASN A 108 16.93 8.44 -19.06
CA ASN A 108 16.60 8.25 -20.48
C ASN A 108 15.40 7.31 -20.74
N ASN A 109 14.42 7.34 -19.83
CA ASN A 109 13.14 6.65 -19.90
C ASN A 109 12.02 7.70 -19.88
N LYS A 110 11.03 7.57 -20.76
CA LYS A 110 9.93 8.54 -20.89
C LYS A 110 9.10 8.66 -19.61
N TYR A 111 8.85 7.54 -18.92
CA TYR A 111 8.07 7.55 -17.68
C TYR A 111 8.81 8.26 -16.54
N ALA A 112 10.11 7.99 -16.39
CA ALA A 112 10.96 8.65 -15.39
C ALA A 112 11.05 10.17 -15.62
N LEU A 113 11.18 10.59 -16.89
CA LEU A 113 11.20 12.02 -17.22
C LEU A 113 9.86 12.70 -16.93
N LEU A 114 8.73 12.08 -17.29
CA LEU A 114 7.40 12.62 -16.98
C LEU A 114 7.15 12.70 -15.47
N GLY A 115 7.57 11.69 -14.70
CA GLY A 115 7.51 11.71 -13.24
C GLY A 115 8.34 12.82 -12.63
N ALA A 116 9.60 12.99 -13.07
CA ALA A 116 10.47 14.06 -12.60
C ALA A 116 9.92 15.45 -12.92
N ILE A 117 9.35 15.66 -14.12
CA ILE A 117 8.75 16.95 -14.48
C ILE A 117 7.56 17.26 -13.57
N ARG A 118 6.69 16.28 -13.30
CA ARG A 118 5.55 16.46 -12.37
C ARG A 118 6.01 16.76 -10.95
N ALA A 119 6.98 16.00 -10.43
CA ALA A 119 7.56 16.22 -9.11
C ALA A 119 8.19 17.62 -8.98
N SER A 120 8.97 18.03 -9.99
CA SER A 120 9.62 19.35 -10.01
C SER A 120 8.61 20.50 -10.09
N ALA A 121 7.56 20.36 -10.90
CA ALA A 121 6.51 21.37 -11.00
C ALA A 121 5.74 21.53 -9.68
N GLN A 122 5.47 20.42 -8.99
CA GLN A 122 4.85 20.43 -7.67
C GLN A 122 5.73 21.15 -6.64
N THR A 123 6.98 20.71 -6.47
CA THR A 123 7.89 21.26 -5.46
C THR A 123 8.16 22.74 -5.68
N LEU A 124 8.42 23.16 -6.92
CA LEU A 124 8.67 24.57 -7.26
C LEU A 124 7.44 25.46 -6.98
N SER A 125 6.23 24.94 -7.19
CA SER A 125 5.00 25.68 -6.87
C SER A 125 4.85 25.90 -5.36
N TYR A 126 5.12 24.87 -4.55
CA TYR A 126 5.01 24.97 -3.09
C TYR A 126 6.16 25.73 -2.43
N GLU A 127 7.33 25.82 -3.07
CA GLU A 127 8.46 26.60 -2.58
C GLU A 127 8.13 28.11 -2.50
N VAL A 128 7.38 28.64 -3.47
CA VAL A 128 6.93 30.04 -3.45
C VAL A 128 6.04 30.30 -2.24
N PHE A 129 5.10 29.40 -1.94
CA PHE A 129 4.24 29.53 -0.75
C PHE A 129 5.02 29.39 0.56
N LEU A 130 6.04 28.53 0.57
CA LEU A 130 6.94 28.40 1.71
C LEU A 130 7.71 29.71 1.95
N GLY A 131 8.25 30.35 0.91
CA GLY A 131 8.86 31.69 0.99
C GLY A 131 7.90 32.78 1.47
N LEU A 132 6.71 32.87 0.88
CA LEU A 132 5.68 33.87 1.26
C LEU A 132 5.22 33.70 2.72
N SER A 133 5.07 32.47 3.19
CA SER A 133 4.66 32.19 4.56
C SER A 133 5.67 32.66 5.61
N LEU A 134 6.95 32.76 5.25
CA LEU A 134 8.02 33.22 6.13
C LEU A 134 8.11 34.76 6.24
N MET A 135 7.55 35.50 5.28
CA MET A 135 7.67 36.96 5.24
C MET A 135 7.13 37.64 6.50
N GLY A 136 5.99 37.19 7.04
CA GLY A 136 5.43 37.75 8.27
C GLY A 136 6.33 37.55 9.50
N VAL A 137 7.00 36.39 9.60
CA VAL A 137 7.90 36.08 10.71
C VAL A 137 9.15 36.94 10.64
N VAL A 138 9.73 37.05 9.43
CA VAL A 138 10.91 37.89 9.18
C VAL A 138 10.59 39.36 9.44
N ALA A 139 9.44 39.85 8.98
CA ALA A 139 9.02 41.24 9.21
C ALA A 139 8.86 41.56 10.71
N LYS A 140 8.32 40.61 11.50
CA LYS A 140 8.20 40.76 12.95
C LYS A 140 9.56 40.72 13.67
N ALA A 141 10.51 39.90 13.19
CA ALA A 141 11.83 39.75 13.81
C ALA A 141 12.84 40.82 13.38
N GLY A 142 12.65 41.45 12.21
CA GLY A 142 13.58 42.44 11.65
C GLY A 142 14.92 41.86 11.19
N SER A 143 15.05 40.53 11.10
CA SER A 143 16.28 39.81 10.74
C SER A 143 15.97 38.50 10.02
N PHE A 144 16.85 38.08 9.11
CA PHE A 144 16.80 36.78 8.45
C PHE A 144 17.57 35.69 9.22
N SER A 145 18.20 36.04 10.33
CA SER A 145 18.90 35.09 11.20
C SER A 145 17.90 34.29 12.02
N ILE A 146 18.08 32.98 12.03
CA ILE A 146 17.21 32.05 12.76
C ILE A 146 17.27 32.32 14.27
N ILE A 147 18.43 32.71 14.80
CA ILE A 147 18.64 32.96 16.22
C ILE A 147 17.85 34.20 16.68
N ASP A 148 17.85 35.27 15.87
CA ASP A 148 17.10 36.48 16.20
C ASP A 148 15.59 36.22 16.16
N ILE A 149 15.16 35.38 15.22
CA ILE A 149 13.76 34.95 15.11
C ILE A 149 13.32 34.15 16.34
N ILE A 150 14.16 33.27 16.87
CA ILE A 150 13.86 32.55 18.13
C ILE A 150 13.83 33.52 19.32
N ASN A 151 14.77 34.46 19.39
CA ASN A 151 14.81 35.45 20.46
C ASN A 151 13.58 36.38 20.46
N ASN A 152 13.01 36.69 19.30
CA ASN A 152 11.76 37.45 19.18
C ASN A 152 10.52 36.65 19.65
N GLN A 153 10.65 35.33 19.82
CA GLN A 153 9.56 34.45 20.26
C GLN A 153 9.53 34.22 21.78
N LYS A 154 10.34 34.96 22.57
CA LYS A 154 10.41 34.82 24.03
C LYS A 154 9.07 35.04 24.74
N GLU A 155 8.30 36.03 24.31
CA GLU A 155 7.02 36.38 24.94
C GLU A 155 5.82 35.69 24.27
N ILE A 156 5.77 35.73 22.93
CA ILE A 156 4.66 35.19 22.15
C ILE A 156 5.22 34.43 20.95
N TRP A 157 4.87 33.15 20.86
CA TRP A 157 5.17 32.27 19.73
C TRP A 157 4.55 32.80 18.44
N ASN A 158 5.25 32.61 17.31
CA ASN A 158 4.80 33.16 16.02
C ASN A 158 3.58 32.43 15.44
N VAL A 159 3.22 31.23 15.95
CA VAL A 159 1.95 30.56 15.58
C VAL A 159 0.72 31.45 15.86
N ILE A 160 0.73 32.20 16.96
CA ILE A 160 -0.43 33.00 17.39
C ILE A 160 -0.68 34.21 16.46
N PRO A 161 0.29 35.12 16.25
CA PRO A 161 0.08 36.26 15.35
C PRO A 161 -0.01 35.85 13.87
N GLN A 162 0.62 34.74 13.47
CA GLN A 162 0.71 34.33 12.07
C GLN A 162 0.24 32.89 11.83
N PHE A 163 -0.96 32.57 12.30
CA PHE A 163 -1.53 31.22 12.17
C PHE A 163 -1.67 30.75 10.70
N PHE A 164 -2.12 31.63 9.80
CA PHE A 164 -2.24 31.30 8.37
C PHE A 164 -0.87 31.09 7.71
N GLY A 165 0.16 31.81 8.16
CA GLY A 165 1.54 31.57 7.72
C GLY A 165 2.03 30.20 8.16
N PHE A 166 1.78 29.82 9.41
CA PHE A 166 2.09 28.48 9.91
C PHE A 166 1.41 27.39 9.09
N LEU A 167 0.10 27.51 8.83
CA LEU A 167 -0.65 26.51 8.06
C LEU A 167 -0.11 26.39 6.62
N SER A 168 0.17 27.52 5.98
CA SER A 168 0.77 27.54 4.64
C SER A 168 2.16 26.91 4.64
N PHE A 169 3.01 27.22 5.62
CA PHE A 169 4.34 26.64 5.75
C PHE A 169 4.29 25.13 5.99
N PHE A 170 3.35 24.66 6.82
CA PHE A 170 3.15 23.24 7.10
C PHE A 170 2.72 22.46 5.85
N ILE A 171 1.71 22.95 5.14
CA ILE A 171 1.20 22.30 3.91
C ILE A 171 2.27 22.32 2.81
N ALA A 172 2.91 23.47 2.58
CA ALA A 172 3.99 23.59 1.61
C ALA A 172 5.18 22.70 1.97
N GLY A 173 5.52 22.63 3.26
CA GLY A 173 6.58 21.75 3.76
C GLY A 173 6.29 20.27 3.51
N LEU A 174 5.05 19.81 3.72
CA LEU A 174 4.65 18.43 3.40
C LEU A 174 4.80 18.13 1.90
N ALA A 175 4.45 19.09 1.04
CA ALA A 175 4.57 18.94 -0.40
C ALA A 175 6.03 18.91 -0.88
N VAL A 176 6.92 19.68 -0.26
CA VAL A 176 8.37 19.66 -0.54
C VAL A 176 9.02 18.35 -0.10
N CYS A 177 8.49 17.70 0.95
CA CYS A 177 8.95 16.39 1.40
C CYS A 177 8.38 15.21 0.59
N HIS A 178 7.56 15.44 -0.45
CA HIS A 178 6.88 14.38 -1.21
C HIS A 178 6.10 13.39 -0.32
N ARG A 179 5.45 13.89 0.75
CA ARG A 179 4.69 13.00 1.65
C ARG A 179 3.20 13.07 1.37
N HIS A 180 2.52 11.97 1.66
CA HIS A 180 1.06 11.88 1.62
C HIS A 180 0.42 13.05 2.38
N PRO A 181 -0.49 13.81 1.74
CA PRO A 181 -1.27 13.48 0.54
C PRO A 181 -0.63 13.86 -0.81
N PHE A 182 0.54 14.52 -0.84
CA PHE A 182 1.15 15.09 -2.05
C PHE A 182 2.23 14.17 -2.67
N ASP A 183 2.01 12.86 -2.59
CA ASP A 183 2.96 11.81 -3.02
C ASP A 183 2.64 11.28 -4.43
N GLN A 184 1.95 12.08 -5.24
CA GLN A 184 1.53 11.67 -6.58
C GLN A 184 2.71 11.36 -7.54
N PRO A 185 3.86 12.07 -7.49
CA PRO A 185 4.97 11.78 -8.38
C PRO A 185 5.67 10.44 -8.13
N GLU A 186 5.59 9.88 -6.92
CA GLU A 186 6.14 8.57 -6.54
C GLU A 186 5.10 7.44 -6.71
N SER A 187 3.85 7.77 -7.03
CA SER A 187 2.77 6.78 -7.06
C SER A 187 3.02 5.63 -8.05
N GLU A 188 3.16 4.42 -7.49
CA GLU A 188 3.35 3.16 -8.19
C GLU A 188 2.26 2.86 -9.23
N GLN A 189 1.04 3.35 -8.99
CA GLN A 189 -0.14 3.09 -9.81
C GLN A 189 -0.16 3.93 -11.10
N GLU A 190 0.37 5.17 -11.08
CA GLU A 190 0.37 6.04 -12.26
C GLU A 190 1.69 5.93 -13.05
N LEU A 191 2.83 5.92 -12.35
CA LEU A 191 4.15 6.12 -12.98
C LEU A 191 5.21 5.12 -12.51
N ALA A 192 4.83 4.03 -11.85
CA ALA A 192 5.75 2.96 -11.42
C ALA A 192 6.99 3.50 -10.68
N ASP A 193 6.79 4.40 -9.70
CA ASP A 193 7.85 5.00 -8.87
C ASP A 193 8.62 6.18 -9.53
N GLY A 194 8.07 6.76 -10.60
CA GLY A 194 8.46 8.07 -11.13
C GLY A 194 9.95 8.15 -11.49
N TYR A 195 10.70 9.06 -10.85
CA TYR A 195 12.13 9.26 -11.13
C TYR A 195 13.05 8.20 -10.48
N HIS A 196 12.51 7.28 -9.67
CA HIS A 196 13.27 6.21 -9.02
C HIS A 196 13.41 4.94 -9.89
N ILE A 197 12.63 4.79 -10.96
CA ILE A 197 12.50 3.57 -11.78
C ILE A 197 13.83 2.85 -12.06
N GLU A 198 14.86 3.59 -12.49
CA GLU A 198 16.14 3.02 -12.93
C GLU A 198 17.19 2.92 -11.81
N TYR A 199 16.90 3.47 -10.63
CA TYR A 199 17.84 3.54 -9.52
C TYR A 199 17.82 2.24 -8.69
N SER A 200 19.01 1.66 -8.46
CA SER A 200 19.20 0.49 -7.60
C SER A 200 20.23 0.75 -6.51
N GLY A 201 20.21 -0.11 -5.48
CA GLY A 201 21.20 -0.16 -4.41
C GLY A 201 21.41 1.18 -3.70
N MET A 202 22.67 1.57 -3.51
CA MET A 202 23.03 2.77 -2.74
C MET A 202 22.44 4.06 -3.31
N LYS A 203 22.35 4.20 -4.64
CA LYS A 203 21.84 5.42 -5.26
C LYS A 203 20.36 5.64 -4.96
N PHE A 204 19.57 4.56 -4.99
CA PHE A 204 18.19 4.57 -4.53
C PHE A 204 18.12 4.91 -3.04
N GLY A 205 18.95 4.26 -2.22
CA GLY A 205 19.02 4.53 -0.78
C GLY A 205 19.30 5.99 -0.42
N LEU A 206 20.14 6.68 -1.19
CA LEU A 206 20.45 8.10 -0.98
C LEU A 206 19.24 9.02 -1.20
N PHE A 207 18.36 8.72 -2.16
CA PHE A 207 17.11 9.47 -2.33
C PHE A 207 16.20 9.30 -1.12
N PHE A 208 15.94 8.05 -0.70
CA PHE A 208 15.11 7.77 0.48
C PHE A 208 15.67 8.44 1.73
N ILE A 209 16.97 8.34 1.98
CA ILE A 209 17.60 8.99 3.13
C ILE A 209 17.47 10.51 3.02
N GLY A 210 17.63 11.08 1.82
CA GLY A 210 17.45 12.50 1.57
C GLY A 210 16.04 13.00 1.91
N GLU A 211 15.00 12.25 1.57
CA GLU A 211 13.61 12.56 1.92
C GLU A 211 13.34 12.45 3.42
N TYR A 212 13.92 11.47 4.11
CA TYR A 212 13.83 11.44 5.58
C TYR A 212 14.57 12.62 6.22
N ILE A 213 15.66 13.09 5.62
CA ILE A 213 16.37 14.30 6.07
C ILE A 213 15.52 15.54 5.83
N SER A 214 14.83 15.69 4.68
CA SER A 214 13.92 16.83 4.49
C SER A 214 12.80 16.85 5.52
N ILE A 215 12.21 15.70 5.85
CA ILE A 215 11.16 15.61 6.88
C ILE A 215 11.68 16.15 8.22
N VAL A 216 12.88 15.73 8.64
CA VAL A 216 13.49 16.21 9.90
C VAL A 216 13.80 17.70 9.81
N THR A 217 14.40 18.16 8.71
CA THR A 217 14.76 19.57 8.50
C THR A 217 13.53 20.48 8.54
N ILE A 218 12.46 20.16 7.78
CA ILE A 218 11.24 20.97 7.76
C ILE A 218 10.54 20.93 9.11
N SER A 219 10.48 19.77 9.78
CA SER A 219 9.91 19.66 11.12
C SER A 219 10.67 20.53 12.14
N SER A 220 12.00 20.55 12.06
CA SER A 220 12.83 21.38 12.93
C SER A 220 12.74 22.89 12.61
N LEU A 221 12.50 23.26 11.35
CA LEU A 221 12.25 24.64 10.98
C LEU A 221 10.88 25.11 11.48
N ILE A 222 9.86 24.26 11.42
CA ILE A 222 8.54 24.56 12.00
C ILE A 222 8.67 24.90 13.49
N THR A 223 9.40 24.08 14.26
CA THR A 223 9.55 24.31 15.69
C THR A 223 10.30 25.61 15.99
N VAL A 224 11.34 25.91 15.23
CA VAL A 224 12.18 27.10 15.40
C VAL A 224 11.50 28.39 14.95
N ILE A 225 10.78 28.37 13.84
CA ILE A 225 10.19 29.57 13.23
C ILE A 225 8.86 29.93 13.91
N PHE A 226 8.09 28.93 14.33
CA PHE A 226 6.74 29.12 14.84
C PHE A 226 6.56 28.83 16.33
N PHE A 227 7.18 27.76 16.86
CA PHE A 227 6.94 27.25 18.22
C PHE A 227 8.02 27.63 19.25
N GLY A 228 8.86 28.63 18.98
CA GLY A 228 9.84 29.14 19.95
C GLY A 228 11.16 28.35 20.04
N GLY A 229 11.36 27.34 19.19
CA GLY A 229 12.63 26.60 19.09
C GLY A 229 13.00 25.87 20.38
N TYR A 230 14.07 26.33 21.04
CA TYR A 230 14.56 25.77 22.31
C TYR A 230 13.91 26.41 23.55
N PHE A 231 13.14 27.49 23.40
CA PHE A 231 12.31 27.97 24.49
C PHE A 231 11.17 26.96 24.69
N GLY A 232 11.10 26.33 25.86
CA GLY A 232 9.96 25.48 26.24
C GLY A 232 8.66 26.28 26.27
N PHE A 233 7.53 25.62 26.58
CA PHE A 233 6.24 26.27 26.81
C PHE A 233 6.34 27.22 28.02
N GLY A 234 6.91 28.40 27.79
CA GLY A 234 7.12 29.46 28.76
C GLY A 234 5.79 30.15 29.01
N GLU A 235 5.43 30.27 30.29
CA GLU A 235 4.11 30.68 30.79
C GLU A 235 3.42 31.76 29.95
N PRO A 236 2.38 31.40 29.16
CA PRO A 236 1.52 32.42 28.59
C PRO A 236 0.59 32.91 29.71
N LYS A 237 1.00 33.98 30.43
CA LYS A 237 0.11 34.71 31.36
C LYS A 237 -1.03 35.46 30.68
N ILE A 238 -1.21 35.32 29.37
CA ILE A 238 -2.34 35.90 28.62
C ILE A 238 -2.91 34.84 27.67
N LEU A 239 -3.77 33.95 28.17
CA LEU A 239 -4.85 33.36 27.35
C LEU A 239 -6.01 32.75 28.15
N PHE A 240 -6.37 33.28 29.32
CA PHE A 240 -7.48 32.71 30.11
C PHE A 240 -8.88 33.24 29.75
N MET A 241 -9.05 34.11 28.74
CA MET A 241 -10.31 34.86 28.56
C MET A 241 -11.11 34.63 27.26
N LYS A 242 -10.93 33.53 26.52
CA LYS A 242 -11.95 33.07 25.53
C LYS A 242 -12.11 31.53 25.45
N PHE A 243 -11.98 30.83 26.57
CA PHE A 243 -12.01 29.36 26.58
C PHE A 243 -13.41 28.74 26.35
N LYS A 244 -14.51 29.42 26.74
CA LYS A 244 -15.83 28.77 26.84
C LYS A 244 -16.47 28.34 25.50
N LYS A 245 -16.18 29.04 24.39
CA LYS A 245 -16.71 28.67 23.04
C LYS A 245 -15.78 27.74 22.26
N ILE A 246 -14.47 27.79 22.52
CA ILE A 246 -13.48 26.88 21.93
C ILE A 246 -13.61 25.48 22.54
N ILE A 247 -13.87 25.38 23.85
CA ILE A 247 -14.08 24.10 24.54
C ILE A 247 -15.22 23.29 23.90
N ILE A 248 -16.32 23.94 23.49
CA ILE A 248 -17.48 23.23 22.93
C ILE A 248 -17.16 22.66 21.53
N GLY A 249 -16.44 23.41 20.69
CA GLY A 249 -15.97 22.90 19.39
C GLY A 249 -14.88 21.84 19.53
N PHE A 250 -13.99 22.01 20.51
CA PHE A 250 -12.93 21.05 20.84
C PHE A 250 -13.51 19.75 21.40
N PHE A 251 -14.61 19.79 22.15
CA PHE A 251 -15.28 18.60 22.68
C PHE A 251 -15.88 17.73 21.58
N VAL A 252 -16.38 18.34 20.49
CA VAL A 252 -16.89 17.60 19.33
C VAL A 252 -15.75 16.93 18.56
N GLN A 253 -14.62 17.62 18.37
CA GLN A 253 -13.43 17.03 17.77
C GLN A 253 -12.83 15.93 18.66
N ILE A 254 -12.72 16.17 19.97
CA ILE A 254 -12.29 15.17 20.96
C ILE A 254 -13.24 13.98 20.95
N ARG A 255 -14.56 14.16 20.86
CA ARG A 255 -15.50 13.03 20.81
C ARG A 255 -15.28 12.20 19.54
N SER A 256 -15.11 12.84 18.39
CA SER A 256 -14.84 12.14 17.12
C SER A 256 -13.50 11.40 17.15
N ILE A 257 -12.47 12.05 17.69
CA ILE A 257 -11.15 11.46 17.92
C ILE A 257 -11.27 10.31 18.93
N TRP A 258 -11.98 10.49 20.05
CA TRP A 258 -12.23 9.48 21.08
C TRP A 258 -12.95 8.26 20.52
N MET A 259 -13.93 8.45 19.63
CA MET A 259 -14.61 7.34 18.94
C MET A 259 -13.65 6.56 18.03
N ILE A 260 -12.70 7.24 17.38
CA ILE A 260 -11.61 6.58 16.62
C ILE A 260 -10.65 5.86 17.58
N PHE A 261 -10.31 6.48 18.72
CA PHE A 261 -9.42 5.93 19.74
C PHE A 261 -10.02 4.73 20.49
N ILE A 262 -11.34 4.62 20.65
CA ILE A 262 -11.99 3.42 21.21
C ILE A 262 -11.71 2.21 20.31
N ASN A 263 -11.67 2.39 18.99
CA ASN A 263 -11.38 1.31 18.05
C ASN A 263 -9.89 0.95 17.96
N ILE A 264 -8.99 1.79 18.49
CA ILE A 264 -7.55 1.47 18.58
C ILE A 264 -7.28 0.28 19.51
N PHE A 265 -8.13 0.07 20.51
CA PHE A 265 -8.02 -1.08 21.43
C PHE A 265 -8.79 -2.32 20.93
N SER A 266 -9.39 -2.26 19.75
CA SER A 266 -9.92 -3.47 19.13
C SER A 266 -8.76 -4.43 18.86
N LYS A 267 -8.96 -5.71 19.14
CA LYS A 267 -7.92 -6.73 18.93
C LYS A 267 -7.55 -6.73 17.44
N SER A 268 -6.27 -6.54 17.13
CA SER A 268 -5.78 -6.63 15.76
C SER A 268 -6.04 -8.03 15.20
N GLU A 269 -6.92 -8.14 14.21
CA GLU A 269 -7.16 -9.38 13.47
C GLU A 269 -6.05 -9.63 12.44
N THR A 270 -4.80 -9.71 12.90
CA THR A 270 -3.70 -10.19 12.07
C THR A 270 -3.42 -11.64 12.42
N LYS A 271 -3.89 -12.56 11.59
CA LYS A 271 -3.48 -13.97 11.64
C LYS A 271 -2.04 -14.10 11.13
N LEU A 272 -1.22 -14.90 11.81
CA LEU A 272 0.17 -15.13 11.44
C LEU A 272 0.24 -16.05 10.21
N TYR A 273 -0.06 -15.56 9.01
CA TYR A 273 0.17 -16.33 7.79
C TYR A 273 1.68 -16.44 7.51
N PRO A 274 2.26 -17.62 7.21
CA PRO A 274 1.62 -18.89 6.85
C PRO A 274 1.38 -19.89 8.01
N GLU A 275 1.74 -19.55 9.26
CA GLU A 275 1.64 -20.43 10.43
C GLU A 275 0.17 -20.71 10.83
N GLU A 276 -0.71 -19.71 10.71
CA GLU A 276 -2.15 -19.80 10.98
C GLU A 276 -2.95 -19.55 9.70
N LYS A 277 -3.71 -20.55 9.25
CA LYS A 277 -4.55 -20.44 8.06
C LYS A 277 -5.75 -19.53 8.29
N VAL A 278 -6.03 -18.67 7.32
CA VAL A 278 -7.19 -17.80 7.35
C VAL A 278 -8.44 -18.63 7.07
N TYR A 279 -9.47 -18.49 7.91
CA TYR A 279 -10.79 -19.01 7.61
C TYR A 279 -11.37 -18.21 6.45
N LEU A 280 -11.58 -18.87 5.32
CA LEU A 280 -12.25 -18.27 4.17
C LEU A 280 -13.74 -18.63 4.20
N PRO A 281 -14.62 -17.69 3.83
CA PRO A 281 -16.04 -17.98 3.75
C PRO A 281 -16.30 -19.07 2.69
N PRO A 282 -17.34 -19.91 2.85
CA PRO A 282 -17.69 -20.95 1.87
C PRO A 282 -17.99 -20.46 0.44
N ARG A 283 -18.22 -19.15 0.28
CA ARG A 283 -18.43 -18.48 -1.03
C ARG A 283 -17.13 -18.08 -1.71
N TYR A 284 -15.98 -18.24 -1.06
CA TYR A 284 -14.70 -17.93 -1.65
C TYR A 284 -14.48 -18.75 -2.93
N ARG A 285 -13.86 -18.11 -3.92
CA ARG A 285 -13.62 -18.65 -5.25
C ARG A 285 -12.16 -19.05 -5.38
N GLY A 286 -11.84 -20.29 -5.00
CA GLY A 286 -10.50 -20.86 -5.07
C GLY A 286 -10.41 -22.01 -6.08
N ARG A 287 -9.73 -23.09 -5.69
CA ARG A 287 -9.50 -24.29 -6.49
C ARG A 287 -10.80 -24.83 -7.06
N ILE A 288 -10.78 -25.06 -8.37
CA ILE A 288 -11.88 -25.72 -9.07
C ILE A 288 -11.80 -27.22 -8.79
N ILE A 289 -12.93 -27.81 -8.43
CA ILE A 289 -13.05 -29.24 -8.15
C ILE A 289 -14.17 -29.87 -9.01
N LEU A 290 -14.05 -31.16 -9.26
CA LEU A 290 -15.09 -32.00 -9.84
C LEU A 290 -15.65 -32.93 -8.78
N THR A 291 -16.97 -32.93 -8.63
CA THR A 291 -17.68 -33.67 -7.59
C THR A 291 -18.22 -35.01 -8.10
N ARG A 292 -18.37 -35.95 -7.16
CA ARG A 292 -19.00 -37.26 -7.38
C ARG A 292 -20.35 -37.32 -6.66
N ASN A 293 -21.26 -38.15 -7.16
CA ASN A 293 -22.50 -38.49 -6.47
C ASN A 293 -22.21 -39.38 -5.26
N LEU A 294 -23.19 -39.50 -4.35
CA LEU A 294 -23.17 -40.46 -3.24
C LEU A 294 -22.88 -41.91 -3.70
N ASN A 295 -23.34 -42.26 -4.90
CA ASN A 295 -23.11 -43.57 -5.53
C ASN A 295 -21.68 -43.74 -6.10
N GLY A 296 -20.80 -42.75 -5.94
CA GLY A 296 -19.42 -42.77 -6.44
C GLY A 296 -19.25 -42.36 -7.91
N ASP A 297 -20.35 -42.16 -8.65
CA ASP A 297 -20.28 -41.75 -10.05
C ASP A 297 -19.94 -40.26 -10.24
N GLU A 298 -19.25 -39.91 -11.32
CA GLU A 298 -18.97 -38.53 -11.71
C GLU A 298 -20.23 -37.74 -12.04
N ARG A 299 -20.36 -36.50 -11.52
CA ARG A 299 -21.49 -35.61 -11.83
C ARG A 299 -21.40 -34.93 -13.19
N CYS A 300 -20.20 -34.85 -13.75
CA CYS A 300 -19.98 -34.15 -15.02
C CYS A 300 -20.59 -34.96 -16.18
N VAL A 301 -21.46 -34.34 -16.95
CA VAL A 301 -22.10 -34.94 -18.14
C VAL A 301 -21.43 -34.53 -19.45
N ALA A 302 -20.26 -33.87 -19.37
CA ALA A 302 -19.49 -33.39 -20.52
C ALA A 302 -20.30 -32.57 -21.54
N CYS A 303 -21.14 -31.64 -21.05
CA CYS A 303 -21.99 -30.77 -21.88
C CYS A 303 -21.26 -29.55 -22.50
N ASN A 304 -19.96 -29.37 -22.25
CA ASN A 304 -19.12 -28.25 -22.71
C ASN A 304 -19.49 -26.83 -22.24
N LEU A 305 -20.57 -26.62 -21.50
CA LEU A 305 -20.99 -25.29 -21.04
C LEU A 305 -19.91 -24.54 -20.23
N CYS A 306 -19.19 -25.26 -19.36
CA CYS A 306 -18.12 -24.66 -18.55
C CYS A 306 -16.91 -24.19 -19.37
N ALA A 307 -16.62 -24.84 -20.50
CA ALA A 307 -15.56 -24.40 -21.41
C ALA A 307 -16.01 -23.18 -22.21
N VAL A 308 -17.26 -23.18 -22.69
CA VAL A 308 -17.82 -22.08 -23.49
C VAL A 308 -17.99 -20.79 -22.68
N VAL A 309 -18.40 -20.87 -21.42
CA VAL A 309 -18.58 -19.69 -20.56
C VAL A 309 -17.26 -19.10 -20.06
N CYS A 310 -16.13 -19.79 -20.26
CA CYS A 310 -14.85 -19.37 -19.70
C CYS A 310 -14.29 -18.16 -20.48
N PRO A 311 -14.17 -16.96 -19.87
CA PRO A 311 -13.72 -15.78 -20.60
C PRO A 311 -12.25 -15.83 -21.04
N VAL A 312 -11.46 -16.74 -20.45
CA VAL A 312 -10.02 -16.90 -20.71
C VAL A 312 -9.71 -18.22 -21.40
N ASP A 313 -10.72 -19.01 -21.78
CA ASP A 313 -10.57 -20.34 -22.40
C ASP A 313 -9.56 -21.25 -21.68
N CYS A 314 -9.67 -21.34 -20.34
CA CYS A 314 -8.74 -22.14 -19.53
C CYS A 314 -9.20 -23.59 -19.31
N ILE A 315 -10.44 -23.93 -19.69
CA ILE A 315 -11.06 -25.25 -19.50
C ILE A 315 -11.13 -25.96 -20.86
N SER A 316 -10.65 -27.20 -20.91
CA SER A 316 -10.75 -28.06 -22.10
C SER A 316 -11.28 -29.43 -21.71
N LEU A 317 -12.20 -29.98 -22.50
CA LEU A 317 -12.76 -31.30 -22.24
C LEU A 317 -13.20 -32.01 -23.53
N GLN A 318 -13.28 -33.34 -23.45
CA GLN A 318 -13.80 -34.19 -24.53
C GLN A 318 -14.86 -35.14 -23.97
N LYS A 319 -15.99 -35.21 -24.66
CA LYS A 319 -17.12 -36.08 -24.32
C LYS A 319 -16.86 -37.53 -24.77
N SER A 320 -17.24 -38.49 -23.92
CA SER A 320 -17.31 -39.91 -24.21
C SER A 320 -18.58 -40.50 -23.58
N GLU A 321 -18.97 -41.70 -24.02
CA GLU A 321 -20.21 -42.36 -23.62
C GLU A 321 -19.92 -43.75 -23.04
N LYS A 322 -20.55 -44.08 -21.90
CA LYS A 322 -20.49 -45.44 -21.32
C LYS A 322 -21.50 -46.36 -22.00
N ILE A 323 -21.31 -47.66 -21.84
CA ILE A 323 -22.16 -48.75 -22.36
C ILE A 323 -23.65 -48.64 -21.92
N GLY A 324 -23.97 -47.77 -20.96
CA GLY A 324 -25.35 -47.48 -20.51
C GLY A 324 -25.93 -46.13 -20.92
N GLY A 325 -25.40 -45.48 -21.97
CA GLY A 325 -25.90 -44.17 -22.47
C GLY A 325 -25.55 -42.96 -21.61
N ARG A 326 -24.76 -43.15 -20.55
CA ARG A 326 -24.31 -42.06 -19.66
C ARG A 326 -23.08 -41.37 -20.23
N TRP A 327 -23.17 -40.07 -20.44
CA TRP A 327 -22.05 -39.25 -20.88
C TRP A 327 -21.10 -38.94 -19.72
N TYR A 328 -19.81 -38.97 -20.02
CA TYR A 328 -18.74 -38.61 -19.09
C TYR A 328 -17.60 -37.92 -19.84
N PRO A 329 -16.81 -37.06 -19.16
CA PRO A 329 -15.63 -36.47 -19.76
C PRO A 329 -14.51 -37.51 -19.87
N LYS A 330 -14.00 -37.76 -21.07
CA LYS A 330 -12.81 -38.60 -21.30
C LYS A 330 -11.58 -37.94 -20.68
N PHE A 331 -11.40 -36.66 -20.97
CA PHE A 331 -10.46 -35.80 -20.26
C PHE A 331 -11.18 -34.50 -19.89
N PHE A 332 -10.72 -33.90 -18.79
CA PHE A 332 -11.14 -32.59 -18.33
C PHE A 332 -9.90 -31.91 -17.77
N ARG A 333 -9.48 -30.80 -18.36
CA ARG A 333 -8.23 -30.12 -18.01
C ARG A 333 -8.48 -28.65 -17.77
N VAL A 334 -7.94 -28.14 -16.67
CA VAL A 334 -8.03 -26.73 -16.27
C VAL A 334 -6.63 -26.15 -16.17
N ASN A 335 -6.36 -25.06 -16.88
CA ASN A 335 -5.10 -24.34 -16.77
C ASN A 335 -5.20 -23.21 -15.74
N PHE A 336 -4.72 -23.44 -14.52
CA PHE A 336 -4.73 -22.45 -13.45
C PHE A 336 -3.80 -21.25 -13.70
N SER A 337 -2.81 -21.37 -14.60
CA SER A 337 -1.99 -20.21 -15.00
C SER A 337 -2.77 -19.16 -15.81
N ARG A 338 -3.94 -19.52 -16.35
CA ARG A 338 -4.84 -18.62 -17.09
C ARG A 338 -6.12 -18.31 -16.32
N CYS A 339 -6.44 -19.07 -15.28
CA CYS A 339 -7.70 -18.93 -14.56
C CYS A 339 -7.71 -17.62 -13.74
N ILE A 340 -8.75 -16.82 -13.91
CA ILE A 340 -8.98 -15.58 -13.12
C ILE A 340 -9.95 -15.78 -11.96
N PHE A 341 -10.33 -17.02 -11.65
CA PHE A 341 -11.23 -17.40 -10.55
C PHE A 341 -12.58 -16.64 -10.54
N CYS A 342 -13.13 -16.34 -11.72
CA CYS A 342 -14.37 -15.57 -11.86
C CYS A 342 -15.64 -16.33 -11.40
N GLY A 343 -15.63 -17.66 -11.35
CA GLY A 343 -16.77 -18.48 -10.90
C GLY A 343 -17.85 -18.78 -11.94
N LEU A 344 -17.76 -18.23 -13.15
CA LEU A 344 -18.78 -18.44 -14.21
C LEU A 344 -18.98 -19.91 -14.59
N CYS A 345 -17.95 -20.74 -14.48
CA CYS A 345 -18.05 -22.17 -14.77
C CYS A 345 -18.90 -22.94 -13.74
N GLU A 346 -18.92 -22.52 -12.47
CA GLU A 346 -19.78 -23.08 -11.41
C GLU A 346 -21.24 -22.69 -11.64
N GLU A 347 -21.49 -21.41 -11.97
CA GLU A 347 -22.84 -20.90 -12.24
C GLU A 347 -23.45 -21.49 -13.52
N ALA A 348 -22.65 -21.70 -14.57
CA ALA A 348 -23.11 -22.28 -15.83
C ALA A 348 -23.32 -23.81 -15.77
N CYS A 349 -22.91 -24.49 -14.69
CA CYS A 349 -22.95 -25.94 -14.64
C CYS A 349 -24.34 -26.45 -14.22
N PRO A 350 -25.12 -27.07 -15.13
CA PRO A 350 -26.46 -27.53 -14.81
C PRO A 350 -26.46 -28.70 -13.83
N THR A 351 -25.38 -29.47 -13.76
CA THR A 351 -25.28 -30.66 -12.90
C THR A 351 -24.53 -30.41 -11.59
N ALA A 352 -24.18 -29.15 -11.30
CA ALA A 352 -23.35 -28.74 -10.16
C ALA A 352 -22.06 -29.58 -10.00
N ALA A 353 -21.53 -30.10 -11.12
CA ALA A 353 -20.38 -30.99 -11.14
C ALA A 353 -19.08 -30.26 -10.83
N ILE A 354 -18.94 -29.04 -11.34
CA ILE A 354 -17.80 -28.15 -11.11
C ILE A 354 -18.15 -27.15 -10.00
N GLN A 355 -17.29 -27.03 -9.01
CA GLN A 355 -17.49 -26.14 -7.87
C GLN A 355 -16.16 -25.49 -7.50
N LEU A 356 -16.19 -24.25 -6.99
CA LEU A 356 -14.99 -23.59 -6.47
C LEU A 356 -14.92 -23.79 -4.96
N THR A 357 -13.77 -24.26 -4.46
CA THR A 357 -13.53 -24.42 -3.01
C THR A 357 -12.84 -23.20 -2.40
N SER A 358 -12.70 -23.22 -1.08
CA SER A 358 -11.90 -22.25 -0.33
C SER A 358 -10.39 -22.48 -0.43
N ASP A 359 -9.91 -23.45 -1.22
CA ASP A 359 -8.49 -23.74 -1.33
C ASP A 359 -7.82 -22.74 -2.28
N PHE A 360 -6.87 -21.95 -1.78
CA PHE A 360 -6.20 -20.89 -2.56
C PHE A 360 -4.69 -21.13 -2.74
N GLU A 361 -4.10 -22.11 -2.05
CA GLU A 361 -2.68 -22.46 -2.11
C GLU A 361 -2.36 -23.31 -3.36
N LEU A 362 -2.40 -22.69 -4.54
CA LEU A 362 -2.16 -23.35 -5.84
C LEU A 362 -0.80 -23.00 -6.47
N SER A 363 0.06 -22.28 -5.73
CA SER A 363 1.34 -21.80 -6.25
C SER A 363 2.33 -22.95 -6.46
N ASP A 364 2.93 -23.01 -7.64
CA ASP A 364 4.00 -23.94 -7.98
C ASP A 364 5.15 -23.18 -8.66
N PHE A 365 6.36 -23.72 -8.59
CA PHE A 365 7.56 -23.18 -9.24
C PHE A 365 7.56 -23.39 -10.75
N LYS A 366 6.83 -24.40 -11.26
CA LYS A 366 6.82 -24.76 -12.68
C LYS A 366 5.43 -24.57 -13.28
N ARG A 367 5.35 -23.87 -14.41
CA ARG A 367 4.08 -23.55 -15.08
C ARG A 367 3.28 -24.79 -15.51
N TYR A 368 3.94 -25.89 -15.88
CA TYR A 368 3.25 -27.10 -16.33
C TYR A 368 2.47 -27.78 -15.19
N ASN A 369 2.92 -27.64 -13.94
CA ASN A 369 2.22 -28.18 -12.77
C ASN A 369 0.88 -27.47 -12.50
N LEU A 370 0.68 -26.26 -13.04
CA LEU A 370 -0.58 -25.51 -12.91
C LEU A 370 -1.67 -25.99 -13.89
N VAL A 371 -1.38 -27.01 -14.69
CA VAL A 371 -2.35 -27.64 -15.59
C VAL A 371 -2.87 -28.89 -14.90
N TYR A 372 -4.06 -28.79 -14.32
CA TYR A 372 -4.66 -29.90 -13.59
C TYR A 372 -5.51 -30.73 -14.54
N GLU A 373 -5.36 -32.04 -14.44
CA GLU A 373 -6.16 -32.99 -15.18
C GLU A 373 -7.37 -33.44 -14.35
N LYS A 374 -8.18 -34.30 -14.95
CA LYS A 374 -9.44 -34.77 -14.36
C LYS A 374 -9.18 -35.45 -13.01
N GLU A 375 -8.08 -36.18 -12.91
CA GLU A 375 -7.66 -36.91 -11.71
C GLU A 375 -7.34 -35.97 -10.55
N ASP A 376 -6.67 -34.84 -10.83
CA ASP A 376 -6.32 -33.83 -9.83
C ASP A 376 -7.53 -33.03 -9.36
N LEU A 377 -8.57 -32.93 -10.19
CA LEU A 377 -9.77 -32.15 -9.91
C LEU A 377 -10.83 -32.97 -9.18
N LEU A 378 -10.84 -34.30 -9.34
CA LEU A 378 -11.87 -35.17 -8.77
C LEU A 378 -11.72 -35.34 -7.26
N ILE A 379 -12.79 -35.02 -6.53
CA ILE A 379 -12.90 -35.28 -5.10
C ILE A 379 -13.83 -36.49 -4.87
N SER A 380 -13.58 -37.23 -3.78
CA SER A 380 -14.37 -38.39 -3.38
C SER A 380 -15.79 -38.05 -2.90
N GLY A 381 -16.01 -36.81 -2.45
CA GLY A 381 -17.28 -36.33 -1.90
C GLY A 381 -18.16 -35.53 -2.87
N PRO A 382 -19.40 -35.21 -2.44
CA PRO A 382 -20.38 -34.49 -3.25
C PRO A 382 -20.23 -32.95 -3.25
N GLY A 383 -19.20 -32.42 -2.58
CA GLY A 383 -18.94 -30.98 -2.51
C GLY A 383 -20.05 -30.19 -1.79
N LYS A 384 -20.33 -28.97 -2.26
CA LYS A 384 -21.29 -28.02 -1.65
C LYS A 384 -22.74 -28.51 -1.64
N TYR A 385 -23.12 -29.37 -2.59
CA TYR A 385 -24.50 -29.83 -2.77
C TYR A 385 -24.58 -31.36 -2.64
N PRO A 386 -24.76 -31.91 -1.42
CA PRO A 386 -24.79 -33.35 -1.19
C PRO A 386 -25.99 -34.06 -1.83
N ASP A 387 -27.18 -33.46 -1.72
CA ASP A 387 -28.43 -34.11 -2.10
C ASP A 387 -28.77 -34.00 -3.60
N TYR A 388 -28.01 -33.18 -4.34
CA TYR A 388 -28.27 -32.94 -5.75
C TYR A 388 -27.70 -34.05 -6.64
N ASN A 389 -28.56 -34.67 -7.46
CA ASN A 389 -28.17 -35.61 -8.52
C ASN A 389 -28.99 -35.37 -9.79
N PHE A 390 -28.35 -34.85 -10.84
CA PHE A 390 -28.98 -34.50 -12.10
C PHE A 390 -29.89 -35.60 -12.69
N TYR A 391 -29.49 -36.87 -12.64
CA TYR A 391 -30.27 -37.97 -13.22
C TYR A 391 -31.55 -38.27 -12.45
N ASN A 392 -31.57 -38.02 -11.13
CA ASN A 392 -32.77 -38.17 -10.32
C ASN A 392 -33.76 -37.03 -10.57
N PHE A 393 -33.26 -35.81 -10.76
CA PHE A 393 -34.08 -34.62 -10.99
C PHE A 393 -34.59 -34.49 -12.44
N SER A 394 -33.79 -34.93 -13.42
CA SER A 394 -34.15 -34.83 -14.85
C SER A 394 -35.08 -35.95 -15.34
N GLY A 395 -35.26 -37.03 -14.56
CA GLY A 395 -36.05 -38.20 -14.97
C GLY A 395 -35.44 -38.99 -16.14
N ALA A 396 -34.17 -38.73 -16.48
CA ALA A 396 -33.50 -39.38 -17.60
C ALA A 396 -33.26 -40.88 -17.32
N LEU A 397 -33.77 -41.75 -18.20
CA LEU A 397 -33.65 -43.20 -18.06
C LEU A 397 -32.24 -43.67 -18.45
N ILE A 398 -31.54 -44.29 -17.50
CA ILE A 398 -30.29 -45.03 -17.77
C ILE A 398 -30.69 -46.50 -17.96
N ASN A 399 -30.45 -47.09 -19.14
CA ASN A 399 -30.79 -48.49 -19.47
C ASN A 399 -32.26 -48.88 -19.23
N GLY A 400 -33.22 -48.00 -19.49
CA GLY A 400 -34.66 -48.33 -19.41
C GLY A 400 -35.18 -48.65 -18.00
N LYS A 401 -34.38 -48.45 -16.94
CA LYS A 401 -34.85 -48.54 -15.54
C LYS A 401 -35.00 -47.13 -14.96
N LYS A 402 -36.18 -46.84 -14.38
CA LYS A 402 -36.36 -45.67 -13.51
C LYS A 402 -35.44 -45.84 -12.30
N THR A 403 -34.70 -44.79 -11.95
CA THR A 403 -33.99 -44.71 -10.68
C THR A 403 -35.02 -44.80 -9.54
N GLU A 404 -34.84 -45.76 -8.63
CA GLU A 404 -35.81 -46.18 -7.59
C GLU A 404 -36.34 -45.04 -6.70
N ILE A 405 -35.62 -43.92 -6.62
CA ILE A 405 -36.00 -42.78 -5.77
C ILE A 405 -37.25 -42.05 -6.30
N MET A 406 -37.51 -42.11 -7.61
CA MET A 406 -38.71 -41.47 -8.18
C MET A 406 -40.01 -42.23 -7.86
N MET A 407 -39.93 -43.51 -7.48
CA MET A 407 -41.10 -44.28 -7.02
C MET A 407 -41.53 -43.88 -5.61
N ASN A 408 -40.58 -43.58 -4.71
CA ASN A 408 -40.91 -43.24 -3.33
C ASN A 408 -41.34 -41.77 -3.17
N ALA A 409 -40.79 -40.84 -3.95
CA ALA A 409 -41.22 -39.43 -3.91
C ALA A 409 -42.63 -39.22 -4.49
N ALA A 410 -42.99 -39.95 -5.56
CA ALA A 410 -44.34 -39.93 -6.11
C ALA A 410 -45.37 -40.59 -5.18
N ALA A 411 -44.97 -41.63 -4.43
CA ALA A 411 -45.81 -42.24 -3.40
C ALA A 411 -46.02 -41.34 -2.18
N LEU A 412 -45.00 -40.55 -1.78
CA LEU A 412 -45.10 -39.61 -0.66
C LEU A 412 -46.00 -38.40 -0.99
N ALA A 413 -46.00 -37.94 -2.24
CA ALA A 413 -46.84 -36.83 -2.72
C ALA A 413 -48.32 -37.20 -2.95
N LEU A 414 -48.69 -38.49 -2.84
CA LEU A 414 -50.07 -38.97 -2.91
C LEU A 414 -50.68 -39.25 -1.52
N VAL A 415 -49.89 -39.12 -0.44
CA VAL A 415 -50.30 -39.38 0.95
C VAL A 415 -50.18 -38.12 1.84
N MET A 416 -49.73 -36.99 1.28
CA MET A 416 -49.88 -35.64 1.86
C MET A 416 -50.81 -34.83 0.97
#